data_AF-R7UYI9-F1
#
_entry.id   AF-R7UYI9-F1
#
_cell.length_a   1.000
_cell.length_b   1.000
_cell.length_c   1.000
_cell.angle_alpha   90.00
_cell.angle_beta   90.00
_cell.angle_gamma   90.00
#
_symmetry.space_group_name_H-M   'P 1'
#
loop_
_entity.id
_entity.type
_entity.pdbx_description
1 polymer ?
#
loop_
_entity_poly.entity_id
_entity_poly.type
_entity_poly.pdbx_seq_one_letter_code
_entity_poly.pdbx_strand_id
1 'polypeptide(L)'
;MSNHRQFHDDLSSDTPATEVQILQNENEDLRTKLEKSERQNRQLEKRAKESTKGQLLQENAELKEKISQMENEPQSFARSQPNNTEERVIPATLDTNLLSLASPTQVTDQEPVPPSFNSNHKEILIPEDSTGYDYPTIFYMPFKFRTEQVRVVDPYIRLWYQINNFERFCGDLVDHANMNKMGLGKITLTTCKADEANVEEQNRRFERLGKDWLQRRHGIELELIWADDKLLHHRHIDFCNGWKVLIDRGLDIYKPTTLKVPNDKFPCRQTKVDIIYHP
;
A
#
# COMPACT_ATOMS: atom_id res chain seq x y z
N MET A 1 -83.47 -49.61 17.03
CA MET A 1 -83.38 -48.63 18.14
C MET A 1 -82.01 -47.97 18.08
N SER A 2 -81.93 -46.64 18.24
CA SER A 2 -80.79 -45.82 18.71
C SER A 2 -79.34 -46.13 18.26
N ASN A 3 -78.49 -45.17 17.90
CA ASN A 3 -78.51 -43.71 18.11
C ASN A 3 -77.91 -42.97 16.91
N HIS A 4 -78.47 -41.80 16.58
CA HIS A 4 -77.81 -40.79 15.77
C HIS A 4 -77.01 -39.89 16.73
N ARG A 5 -75.70 -39.75 16.54
CA ARG A 5 -74.87 -38.76 17.26
C ARG A 5 -74.18 -37.87 16.25
N GLN A 6 -74.51 -36.58 16.31
CA GLN A 6 -73.71 -35.51 15.71
C GLN A 6 -72.25 -35.65 16.14
N PHE A 7 -71.34 -35.51 15.18
CA PHE A 7 -69.99 -35.05 15.44
C PHE A 7 -69.84 -33.69 14.78
N HIS A 8 -69.21 -32.79 15.51
CA HIS A 8 -69.13 -31.37 15.17
C HIS A 8 -68.24 -31.10 13.95
N ASP A 9 -68.60 -30.06 13.20
CA ASP A 9 -67.64 -29.29 12.44
C ASP A 9 -66.59 -28.71 13.39
N ASP A 10 -65.31 -28.94 13.10
CA ASP A 10 -64.22 -28.08 13.59
C ASP A 10 -63.43 -27.59 12.37
N LEU A 11 -63.78 -26.39 11.90
CA LEU A 11 -62.97 -25.67 10.93
C LEU A 11 -61.68 -25.20 11.62
N SER A 12 -60.58 -25.95 11.47
CA SER A 12 -59.26 -25.40 11.70
C SER A 12 -58.88 -24.48 10.54
N SER A 13 -59.37 -23.23 10.59
CA SER A 13 -59.01 -22.20 9.62
C SER A 13 -57.63 -21.63 9.94
N ASP A 14 -56.57 -22.35 9.54
CA ASP A 14 -55.21 -21.79 9.49
C ASP A 14 -55.21 -20.63 8.50
N THR A 15 -55.28 -19.43 9.05
CA THR A 15 -55.42 -18.20 8.29
C THR A 15 -54.03 -17.58 8.06
N PRO A 16 -53.70 -17.13 6.84
CA PRO A 16 -52.41 -16.50 6.53
C PRO A 16 -52.04 -15.29 7.41
N ALA A 17 -53.02 -14.71 8.11
CA ALA A 17 -52.81 -13.64 9.09
C ALA A 17 -51.91 -14.07 10.27
N THR A 18 -51.99 -15.33 10.72
CA THR A 18 -51.24 -15.81 11.89
C THR A 18 -49.74 -15.94 11.56
N GLU A 19 -49.40 -16.51 10.41
CA GLU A 19 -48.01 -16.64 9.95
C GLU A 19 -47.38 -15.27 9.70
N VAL A 20 -48.12 -14.33 9.10
CA VAL A 20 -47.66 -12.95 8.90
C VAL A 20 -47.36 -12.25 10.22
N GLN A 21 -48.19 -12.45 11.25
CA GLN A 21 -47.93 -11.87 12.58
C GLN A 21 -46.69 -12.46 13.25
N ILE A 22 -46.46 -13.78 13.12
CA ILE A 22 -45.25 -14.44 13.63
C ILE A 22 -44.00 -13.85 12.95
N LEU A 23 -44.00 -13.77 11.62
CA LEU A 23 -42.89 -13.20 10.84
C LEU A 23 -42.66 -11.72 11.16
N GLN A 24 -43.70 -10.93 11.45
CA GLN A 24 -43.54 -9.54 11.89
C GLN A 24 -42.83 -9.44 13.24
N ASN A 25 -43.23 -10.27 14.21
CA ASN A 25 -42.62 -10.30 15.54
C ASN A 25 -41.14 -10.76 15.48
N GLU A 26 -40.82 -11.77 14.66
CA GLU A 26 -39.44 -12.21 14.45
C GLU A 26 -38.57 -11.13 13.79
N ASN A 27 -39.11 -10.40 12.82
CA ASN A 27 -38.41 -9.27 12.20
C ASN A 27 -38.12 -8.13 13.19
N GLU A 28 -39.01 -7.88 14.17
CA GLU A 28 -38.80 -6.86 15.20
C GLU A 28 -37.72 -7.27 16.22
N ASP A 29 -37.70 -8.53 16.65
CA ASP A 29 -36.64 -9.08 17.49
C ASP A 29 -35.27 -9.07 16.77
N LEU A 30 -35.23 -9.44 15.48
CA LEU A 30 -34.01 -9.36 14.68
C LEU A 30 -33.48 -7.93 14.54
N ARG A 31 -34.35 -6.93 14.34
CA ARG A 31 -33.97 -5.50 14.34
C ARG A 31 -33.39 -5.07 15.69
N THR A 32 -34.05 -5.45 16.78
CA THR A 32 -33.59 -5.14 18.15
C THR A 32 -32.21 -5.76 18.44
N LYS A 33 -31.98 -6.99 17.98
CA LYS A 33 -30.67 -7.67 18.07
C LYS A 33 -29.60 -6.97 17.23
N LEU A 34 -29.93 -6.52 16.02
CA LEU A 34 -29.01 -5.78 15.15
C LEU A 34 -28.58 -4.45 15.79
N GLU A 35 -29.51 -3.63 16.27
CA GLU A 35 -29.21 -2.35 16.93
C GLU A 35 -28.30 -2.53 18.16
N LYS A 36 -28.53 -3.58 18.96
CA LYS A 36 -27.69 -3.94 20.11
C LYS A 36 -26.27 -4.33 19.66
N SER A 37 -26.14 -5.12 18.60
CA SER A 37 -24.85 -5.52 18.01
C SER A 37 -24.08 -4.31 17.48
N GLU A 38 -24.72 -3.41 16.73
CA GLU A 38 -24.09 -2.19 16.26
C GLU A 38 -23.64 -1.27 17.40
N ARG A 39 -24.45 -1.13 18.44
CA ARG A 39 -24.09 -0.35 19.63
C ARG A 39 -22.86 -0.93 20.33
N GLN A 40 -22.74 -2.25 20.39
CA GLN A 40 -21.56 -2.93 20.91
C GLN A 40 -20.32 -2.69 20.01
N ASN A 41 -20.46 -2.79 18.69
CA ASN A 41 -19.37 -2.50 17.75
C ASN A 41 -18.89 -1.04 17.87
N ARG A 42 -19.79 -0.06 17.94
CA ARG A 42 -19.46 1.35 18.18
C ARG A 42 -18.68 1.56 19.50
N GLN A 43 -18.99 0.79 20.55
CA GLN A 43 -18.22 0.82 21.81
C GLN A 43 -16.84 0.17 21.68
N LEU A 44 -16.73 -0.96 20.99
CA LEU A 44 -15.46 -1.66 20.74
C LEU A 44 -14.50 -0.80 19.90
N GLU A 45 -14.99 -0.16 18.83
CA GLU A 45 -14.20 0.79 18.03
C GLU A 45 -13.69 1.96 18.85
N LYS A 46 -14.52 2.53 19.73
CA LYS A 46 -14.11 3.64 20.61
C LYS A 46 -12.98 3.20 21.54
N ARG A 47 -13.12 2.04 22.19
CA ARG A 47 -12.08 1.47 23.06
C ARG A 47 -10.79 1.13 22.29
N ALA A 48 -10.90 0.64 21.05
CA ALA A 48 -9.74 0.38 20.21
C ALA A 48 -8.99 1.68 19.86
N LYS A 49 -9.70 2.75 19.49
CA LYS A 49 -9.12 4.08 19.23
C LYS A 49 -8.45 4.67 20.48
N GLU A 50 -9.07 4.54 21.64
CA GLU A 50 -8.51 4.98 22.93
C GLU A 50 -7.24 4.20 23.31
N SER A 51 -7.24 2.87 23.12
CA SER A 51 -6.07 2.00 23.34
C SER A 51 -4.90 2.35 22.40
N THR A 52 -5.15 2.50 21.09
CA THR A 52 -4.13 2.91 20.12
C THR A 52 -3.56 4.30 20.44
N LYS A 53 -4.40 5.25 20.87
CA LYS A 53 -3.94 6.56 21.34
C LYS A 53 -3.02 6.45 22.57
N GLY A 54 -3.34 5.56 23.51
CA GLY A 54 -2.49 5.28 24.67
C GLY A 54 -1.11 4.74 24.28
N GLN A 55 -1.09 3.75 23.37
CA GLN A 55 0.15 3.17 22.82
C GLN A 55 1.04 4.23 22.15
N LEU A 56 0.45 5.06 21.27
CA LEU A 56 1.19 6.15 20.60
C LEU A 56 1.71 7.20 21.58
N LEU A 57 0.97 7.51 22.66
CA LEU A 57 1.45 8.45 23.68
C LEU A 57 2.64 7.89 24.47
N GLN A 58 2.64 6.58 24.75
CA GLN A 58 3.75 5.92 25.42
C GLN A 58 4.99 5.83 24.52
N GLU A 59 4.84 5.42 23.27
CA GLU A 59 5.94 5.37 22.28
C GLU A 59 6.57 6.77 22.07
N ASN A 60 5.76 7.82 22.00
CA ASN A 60 6.24 9.20 21.95
C ASN A 60 6.94 9.68 23.24
N ALA A 61 6.65 9.08 24.40
CA ALA A 61 7.38 9.38 25.64
C ALA A 61 8.75 8.69 25.65
N GLU A 62 8.80 7.41 25.27
CA GLU A 62 10.03 6.63 25.15
C GLU A 62 11.01 7.22 24.12
N LEU A 63 10.49 7.73 22.99
CA LEU A 63 11.30 8.45 21.99
C LEU A 63 11.89 9.76 22.52
N LYS A 64 11.13 10.54 23.31
CA LYS A 64 11.63 11.77 23.93
C LYS A 64 12.72 11.48 24.96
N GLU A 65 12.58 10.41 25.72
CA GLU A 65 13.61 10.00 26.68
C GLU A 65 14.91 9.59 25.98
N LYS A 66 14.82 8.82 24.89
CA LYS A 66 15.99 8.47 24.05
C LYS A 66 16.69 9.68 23.44
N ILE A 67 15.93 10.67 22.96
CA ILE A 67 16.50 11.93 22.43
C ILE A 67 17.26 12.67 23.53
N SER A 68 16.65 12.83 24.71
CA SER A 68 17.30 13.42 25.89
C SER A 68 18.59 12.67 26.31
N GLN A 69 18.60 11.34 26.21
CA GLN A 69 19.80 10.54 26.49
C GLN A 69 20.92 10.77 25.46
N MET A 70 20.61 10.85 24.17
CA MET A 70 21.59 11.13 23.11
C MET A 70 22.18 12.55 23.16
N GLU A 71 21.42 13.53 23.66
CA GLU A 71 21.89 14.92 23.81
C GLU A 71 22.88 15.12 24.98
N ASN A 72 23.10 14.10 25.82
CA ASN A 72 23.93 14.17 27.03
C ASN A 72 25.25 13.37 26.97
N GLU A 73 25.62 12.74 25.86
CA GLU A 73 26.92 12.04 25.73
C GLU A 73 28.05 12.97 25.23
N PRO A 74 29.15 13.16 26.00
CA PRO A 74 30.28 13.97 25.56
C PRO A 74 31.18 13.22 24.57
N GLN A 75 31.64 13.96 23.55
CA GLN A 75 32.48 13.51 22.44
C GLN A 75 33.68 12.64 22.89
N SER A 76 33.70 11.37 22.48
CA SER A 76 34.80 10.44 22.78
C SER A 76 35.22 9.55 21.60
N PHE A 77 35.32 10.14 20.39
CA PHE A 77 35.83 9.43 19.19
C PHE A 77 36.89 10.22 18.42
N ALA A 78 37.97 10.62 19.11
CA ALA A 78 39.12 11.29 18.49
C ALA A 78 40.46 10.99 19.18
N ARG A 79 40.84 9.70 19.32
CA ARG A 79 42.20 9.32 19.80
C ARG A 79 42.63 7.88 19.50
N SER A 80 42.93 7.56 18.24
CA SER A 80 43.70 6.34 17.89
C SER A 80 44.15 6.29 16.42
N GLN A 81 45.22 7.02 16.08
CA GLN A 81 46.16 6.65 15.01
C GLN A 81 47.59 7.02 15.45
N PRO A 82 48.59 6.13 15.32
CA PRO A 82 49.97 6.44 15.63
C PRO A 82 50.65 7.17 14.46
N ASN A 83 51.65 8.00 14.79
CA ASN A 83 52.51 8.64 13.80
C ASN A 83 53.24 7.61 12.93
N ASN A 84 53.42 7.93 11.65
CA ASN A 84 54.66 7.54 10.98
C ASN A 84 55.20 8.74 10.19
N THR A 85 56.48 9.03 10.41
CA THR A 85 57.14 10.26 9.94
C THR A 85 57.87 9.99 8.64
N GLU A 86 57.57 10.73 7.58
CA GLU A 86 58.58 11.06 6.57
C GLU A 86 58.50 12.55 6.21
N GLU A 87 59.66 13.14 6.01
CA GLU A 87 59.92 14.57 6.06
C GLU A 87 60.45 15.05 4.70
N ARG A 88 59.77 16.02 4.03
CA ARG A 88 60.48 16.95 3.13
C ARG A 88 59.75 18.25 2.76
N VAL A 89 60.28 19.34 3.34
CA VAL A 89 60.67 20.59 2.67
C VAL A 89 59.60 21.42 1.91
N ILE A 90 59.25 22.53 2.56
CA ILE A 90 58.68 23.79 2.02
C ILE A 90 59.72 24.52 1.11
N PRO A 91 59.35 25.46 0.20
CA PRO A 91 58.66 26.71 0.55
C PRO A 91 57.62 27.25 -0.46
N ALA A 92 56.88 28.26 -0.01
CA ALA A 92 55.90 29.02 -0.77
C ALA A 92 56.46 30.32 -1.36
N THR A 93 55.89 30.77 -2.47
CA THR A 93 55.83 32.16 -2.97
C THR A 93 54.49 32.31 -3.70
N LEU A 94 53.61 33.25 -3.31
CA LEU A 94 53.34 34.51 -4.02
C LEU A 94 53.28 34.34 -5.56
N ASP A 95 52.21 34.74 -6.26
CA ASP A 95 51.77 36.14 -6.24
C ASP A 95 50.32 36.43 -6.72
N THR A 96 49.94 37.70 -6.56
CA THR A 96 48.66 38.33 -6.86
C THR A 96 48.24 38.38 -8.34
N ASN A 97 46.92 38.37 -8.62
CA ASN A 97 46.29 39.48 -9.35
C ASN A 97 44.75 39.54 -9.25
N LEU A 98 44.20 40.74 -9.47
CA LEU A 98 42.79 41.12 -9.23
C LEU A 98 42.09 41.54 -10.55
N LEU A 99 40.74 41.49 -10.57
CA LEU A 99 39.84 42.10 -11.59
C LEU A 99 39.94 41.42 -12.99
N SER A 100 38.98 41.41 -13.91
CA SER A 100 37.72 42.16 -14.15
C SER A 100 36.88 41.33 -15.18
N LEU A 101 35.58 41.50 -15.44
CA LEU A 101 34.54 42.47 -15.05
C LEU A 101 33.24 41.74 -14.64
N ALA A 102 32.24 42.50 -14.16
CA ALA A 102 30.82 42.09 -14.16
C ALA A 102 30.06 42.69 -15.36
N SER A 103 28.95 42.07 -15.78
CA SER A 103 27.62 42.65 -16.13
C SER A 103 26.74 41.56 -16.82
N PRO A 104 25.43 41.73 -17.03
CA PRO A 104 24.43 40.92 -16.34
C PRO A 104 23.62 40.04 -17.32
N THR A 105 22.55 39.38 -16.84
CA THR A 105 21.17 39.42 -17.42
C THR A 105 20.39 38.12 -17.19
N GLN A 106 19.22 38.30 -16.56
CA GLN A 106 17.99 37.50 -16.58
C GLN A 106 17.89 36.12 -15.90
N VAL A 107 16.83 36.07 -15.09
CA VAL A 107 16.06 34.88 -14.69
C VAL A 107 15.48 34.22 -15.93
N THR A 108 15.62 32.91 -16.02
CA THR A 108 14.76 32.07 -16.85
C THR A 108 14.44 30.81 -16.07
N ASP A 109 13.15 30.55 -15.84
CA ASP A 109 12.70 29.30 -15.22
C ASP A 109 13.06 28.13 -16.16
N GLN A 110 14.05 27.34 -15.79
CA GLN A 110 14.27 26.02 -16.40
C GLN A 110 13.72 24.97 -15.45
N GLU A 111 12.78 24.16 -15.95
CA GLU A 111 12.45 22.88 -15.33
C GLU A 111 13.73 22.06 -15.11
N PRO A 112 13.81 21.27 -14.02
CA PRO A 112 15.00 20.48 -13.74
C PRO A 112 15.21 19.44 -14.84
N VAL A 113 16.20 19.69 -15.71
CA VAL A 113 16.67 18.70 -16.69
C VAL A 113 17.01 17.42 -15.93
N PRO A 114 16.39 16.28 -16.26
CA PRO A 114 16.60 15.05 -15.51
C PRO A 114 18.08 14.64 -15.59
N PRO A 115 18.69 14.19 -14.48
CA PRO A 115 20.09 13.80 -14.48
C PRO A 115 20.32 12.65 -15.46
N SER A 116 21.40 12.72 -16.22
CA SER A 116 21.84 11.67 -17.16
C SER A 116 22.03 10.35 -16.41
N PHE A 117 21.06 9.44 -16.54
CA PHE A 117 21.16 8.09 -16.00
C PHE A 117 22.10 7.24 -16.87
N ASN A 118 23.37 7.18 -16.48
CA ASN A 118 24.37 6.35 -17.16
C ASN A 118 24.14 4.83 -16.99
N SER A 119 23.06 4.42 -16.32
CA SER A 119 22.38 3.16 -16.60
C SER A 119 20.86 3.39 -16.66
N ASN A 120 20.25 3.04 -17.80
CA ASN A 120 18.79 2.92 -17.96
C ASN A 120 18.22 1.69 -17.20
N HIS A 121 18.96 1.16 -16.22
CA HIS A 121 18.66 -0.05 -15.49
C HIS A 121 19.26 0.04 -14.08
N LYS A 122 18.49 -0.41 -13.09
CA LYS A 122 18.91 -0.63 -11.71
C LYS A 122 18.35 -1.97 -11.26
N GLU A 123 19.21 -2.86 -10.80
CA GLU A 123 18.82 -4.10 -10.12
C GLU A 123 18.70 -3.87 -8.61
N ILE A 124 17.73 -4.54 -7.98
CA ILE A 124 17.60 -4.68 -6.53
C ILE A 124 17.43 -6.16 -6.21
N LEU A 125 18.35 -6.71 -5.41
CA LEU A 125 18.24 -8.05 -4.84
C LEU A 125 17.63 -7.91 -3.44
N ILE A 126 16.46 -8.51 -3.23
CA ILE A 126 15.78 -8.58 -1.93
C ILE A 126 16.12 -9.94 -1.31
N PRO A 127 16.89 -10.00 -0.20
CA PRO A 127 17.17 -11.26 0.49
C PRO A 127 15.94 -11.82 1.22
N GLU A 128 15.93 -13.13 1.46
CA GLU A 128 14.95 -13.78 2.35
C GLU A 128 15.00 -13.17 3.77
N ASP A 129 13.84 -12.94 4.38
CA ASP A 129 13.65 -12.35 5.72
C ASP A 129 14.17 -10.91 5.90
N SER A 130 14.64 -10.26 4.83
CA SER A 130 15.03 -8.85 4.86
C SER A 130 13.82 -7.92 5.04
N THR A 131 14.09 -6.70 5.53
CA THR A 131 13.11 -5.61 5.68
C THR A 131 13.64 -4.35 4.99
N GLY A 132 12.81 -3.31 4.88
CA GLY A 132 13.15 -2.05 4.18
C GLY A 132 12.78 -2.01 2.69
N TYR A 133 12.03 -3.00 2.20
CA TYR A 133 11.63 -3.11 0.79
C TYR A 133 10.12 -2.94 0.63
N ASP A 134 9.61 -1.79 1.06
CA ASP A 134 8.25 -1.39 0.71
C ASP A 134 8.17 -0.84 -0.73
N TYR A 135 6.94 -0.66 -1.23
CA TYR A 135 6.72 -0.18 -2.58
C TYR A 135 7.24 1.25 -2.81
N PRO A 136 7.08 2.23 -1.89
CA PRO A 136 7.74 3.54 -2.02
C PRO A 136 9.26 3.44 -2.22
N THR A 137 9.93 2.52 -1.53
CA THR A 137 11.38 2.30 -1.66
C THR A 137 11.75 1.62 -2.99
N ILE A 138 11.00 0.60 -3.40
CA ILE A 138 11.22 -0.13 -4.66
C ILE A 138 10.94 0.76 -5.88
N PHE A 139 9.78 1.41 -5.92
CA PHE A 139 9.32 2.22 -7.05
C PHE A 139 9.71 3.71 -6.96
N TYR A 140 10.65 4.05 -6.07
CA TYR A 140 11.13 5.43 -5.85
C TYR A 140 11.50 6.17 -7.14
N MET A 141 12.08 5.48 -8.13
CA MET A 141 12.41 6.07 -9.43
C MET A 141 11.17 6.30 -10.31
N PRO A 142 10.32 5.30 -10.61
CA PRO A 142 9.04 5.52 -11.27
C PRO A 142 8.14 6.58 -10.63
N PHE A 143 8.04 6.63 -9.30
CA PHE A 143 7.16 7.52 -8.55
C PHE A 143 7.60 9.00 -8.53
N LYS A 144 8.81 9.32 -9.00
CA LYS A 144 9.31 10.71 -9.08
C LYS A 144 8.71 11.52 -10.22
N PHE A 145 8.27 10.88 -11.30
CA PHE A 145 7.90 11.55 -12.54
C PHE A 145 6.39 11.46 -12.78
N ARG A 146 5.79 12.53 -13.33
CA ARG A 146 4.37 12.60 -13.68
C ARG A 146 3.91 11.32 -14.36
N THR A 147 2.91 10.66 -13.78
CA THR A 147 2.37 9.38 -14.25
C THR A 147 0.86 9.45 -14.24
N GLU A 148 0.27 9.41 -15.42
CA GLU A 148 -1.17 9.46 -15.63
C GLU A 148 -1.79 8.05 -15.71
N GLN A 149 -1.00 7.07 -16.14
CA GLN A 149 -1.41 5.68 -16.30
C GLN A 149 -0.34 4.70 -15.82
N VAL A 150 -0.77 3.66 -15.11
CA VAL A 150 0.07 2.52 -14.68
C VAL A 150 -0.57 1.22 -15.13
N ARG A 151 0.22 0.32 -15.72
CA ARG A 151 -0.21 -1.03 -16.11
C ARG A 151 0.53 -2.06 -15.27
N VAL A 152 -0.19 -2.80 -14.44
CA VAL A 152 0.33 -3.93 -13.66
C VAL A 152 -0.01 -5.22 -14.40
N VAL A 153 0.98 -6.07 -14.60
CA VAL A 153 0.83 -7.41 -15.18
C VAL A 153 1.37 -8.41 -14.16
N ASP A 154 0.47 -9.12 -13.48
CA ASP A 154 0.82 -10.12 -12.48
C ASP A 154 -0.26 -11.23 -12.46
N PRO A 155 0.06 -12.48 -12.87
CA PRO A 155 -0.91 -13.58 -12.92
C PRO A 155 -1.35 -14.06 -11.54
N TYR A 156 -0.77 -13.57 -10.44
CA TYR A 156 -1.01 -14.07 -9.09
C TYR A 156 -1.75 -13.08 -8.18
N ILE A 157 -2.47 -12.08 -8.69
CA ILE A 157 -3.36 -11.26 -7.84
C ILE A 157 -4.72 -11.96 -7.67
N ARG A 158 -4.74 -13.03 -6.86
CA ARG A 158 -5.91 -13.94 -6.72
C ARG A 158 -6.40 -14.12 -5.29
N LEU A 159 -5.51 -14.45 -4.38
CA LEU A 159 -5.82 -14.71 -2.98
C LEU A 159 -5.89 -13.39 -2.21
N TRP A 160 -6.63 -13.38 -1.09
CA TRP A 160 -6.89 -12.17 -0.31
C TRP A 160 -5.63 -11.37 0.05
N TYR A 161 -4.51 -12.03 0.35
CA TYR A 161 -3.25 -11.36 0.69
C TYR A 161 -2.54 -10.76 -0.54
N GLN A 162 -2.68 -11.39 -1.70
CA GLN A 162 -2.15 -10.90 -2.98
C GLN A 162 -2.94 -9.69 -3.44
N ILE A 163 -4.27 -9.71 -3.27
CA ILE A 163 -5.13 -8.55 -3.50
C ILE A 163 -4.79 -7.43 -2.52
N ASN A 164 -4.62 -7.71 -1.22
CA ASN A 164 -4.17 -6.71 -0.25
C ASN A 164 -2.80 -6.11 -0.64
N ASN A 165 -1.89 -6.90 -1.25
CA ASN A 165 -0.60 -6.42 -1.73
C ASN A 165 -0.76 -5.51 -2.97
N PHE A 166 -1.76 -5.73 -3.83
CA PHE A 166 -2.14 -4.79 -4.88
C PHE A 166 -2.85 -3.53 -4.33
N GLU A 167 -3.74 -3.68 -3.34
CA GLU A 167 -4.37 -2.55 -2.63
C GLU A 167 -3.32 -1.63 -1.99
N ARG A 168 -2.28 -2.19 -1.36
CA ARG A 168 -1.13 -1.42 -0.83
C ARG A 168 -0.40 -0.65 -1.93
N PHE A 169 -0.06 -1.31 -3.05
CA PHE A 169 0.59 -0.66 -4.18
C PHE A 169 -0.23 0.51 -4.73
N CYS A 170 -1.55 0.32 -4.88
CA CYS A 170 -2.47 1.39 -5.27
C CYS A 170 -2.53 2.51 -4.22
N GLY A 171 -2.46 2.18 -2.92
CA GLY A 171 -2.32 3.13 -1.81
C GLY A 171 -1.10 4.04 -1.98
N ASP A 172 0.08 3.43 -2.00
CA ASP A 172 1.36 4.14 -2.12
C ASP A 172 1.41 5.00 -3.40
N LEU A 173 0.96 4.43 -4.53
CA LEU A 173 0.89 5.14 -5.82
C LEU A 173 -0.08 6.34 -5.79
N VAL A 174 -1.23 6.23 -5.12
CA VAL A 174 -2.20 7.33 -4.94
C VAL A 174 -1.63 8.43 -4.05
N ASP A 175 -1.00 8.07 -2.92
CA ASP A 175 -0.40 9.04 -2.00
C ASP A 175 0.73 9.82 -2.69
N HIS A 176 1.62 9.13 -3.42
CA HIS A 176 2.64 9.77 -4.25
C HIS A 176 2.03 10.67 -5.35
N ALA A 177 0.98 10.21 -6.04
CA ALA A 177 0.33 11.00 -7.08
C ALA A 177 -0.31 12.29 -6.55
N ASN A 178 -0.88 12.25 -5.33
CA ASN A 178 -1.42 13.42 -4.64
C ASN A 178 -0.32 14.38 -4.19
N MET A 179 0.74 13.87 -3.54
CA MET A 179 1.87 14.67 -3.06
C MET A 179 2.61 15.39 -4.19
N ASN A 180 2.83 14.70 -5.31
CA ASN A 180 3.60 15.20 -6.45
C ASN A 180 2.74 15.80 -7.58
N LYS A 181 1.41 15.88 -7.40
CA LYS A 181 0.44 16.38 -8.40
C LYS A 181 0.55 15.69 -9.77
N MET A 182 0.74 14.37 -9.77
CA MET A 182 1.10 13.59 -10.96
C MET A 182 -0.03 13.37 -11.98
N GLY A 183 -1.28 13.67 -11.63
CA GLY A 183 -2.43 13.53 -12.54
C GLY A 183 -2.79 12.07 -12.88
N LEU A 184 -2.53 11.13 -11.96
CA LEU A 184 -2.90 9.72 -12.12
C LEU A 184 -4.42 9.59 -12.35
N GLY A 185 -4.80 9.00 -13.48
CA GLY A 185 -6.20 8.82 -13.88
C GLY A 185 -6.60 7.36 -14.12
N LYS A 186 -5.67 6.46 -14.46
CA LYS A 186 -5.98 5.05 -14.75
C LYS A 186 -4.92 4.07 -14.23
N ILE A 187 -5.39 2.97 -13.67
CA ILE A 187 -4.62 1.78 -13.35
C ILE A 187 -5.23 0.61 -14.14
N THR A 188 -4.42 -0.07 -14.97
CA THR A 188 -4.83 -1.32 -15.62
C THR A 188 -4.15 -2.49 -14.93
N LEU A 189 -4.93 -3.45 -14.40
CA LEU A 189 -4.42 -4.71 -13.87
C LEU A 189 -4.75 -5.86 -14.83
N THR A 190 -3.71 -6.50 -15.38
CA THR A 190 -3.83 -7.78 -16.07
C THR A 190 -3.46 -8.91 -15.09
N THR A 191 -4.44 -9.73 -14.72
CA THR A 191 -4.30 -10.84 -13.77
C THR A 191 -5.12 -12.05 -14.22
N CYS A 192 -4.91 -13.18 -13.57
CA CYS A 192 -5.68 -14.41 -13.78
C CYS A 192 -6.80 -14.53 -12.74
N LYS A 193 -7.83 -15.33 -13.07
CA LYS A 193 -8.90 -15.64 -12.12
C LYS A 193 -8.39 -16.57 -11.01
N ALA A 194 -8.97 -16.44 -9.83
CA ALA A 194 -8.85 -17.42 -8.78
C ALA A 194 -9.60 -18.72 -9.16
N ASP A 195 -9.44 -19.76 -8.34
CA ASP A 195 -10.25 -20.96 -8.46
C ASP A 195 -11.73 -20.70 -8.12
N GLU A 196 -12.59 -21.67 -8.40
CA GLU A 196 -14.04 -21.60 -8.16
C GLU A 196 -14.40 -21.31 -6.70
N ALA A 197 -13.53 -21.67 -5.75
CA ALA A 197 -13.74 -21.41 -4.32
C ALA A 197 -13.47 -19.94 -3.91
N ASN A 198 -12.70 -19.18 -4.70
CA ASN A 198 -12.24 -17.83 -4.35
C ASN A 198 -12.60 -16.74 -5.37
N VAL A 199 -13.12 -17.09 -6.56
CA VAL A 199 -13.33 -16.13 -7.66
C VAL A 199 -14.38 -15.06 -7.34
N GLU A 200 -15.48 -15.38 -6.65
CA GLU A 200 -16.44 -14.38 -6.15
C GLU A 200 -15.79 -13.39 -5.17
N GLU A 201 -14.92 -13.85 -4.27
CA GLU A 201 -14.23 -12.98 -3.31
C GLU A 201 -13.19 -12.09 -4.00
N GLN A 202 -12.45 -12.64 -4.98
CA GLN A 202 -11.53 -11.89 -5.83
C GLN A 202 -12.27 -10.75 -6.56
N ASN A 203 -13.38 -11.07 -7.23
CA ASN A 203 -14.22 -10.12 -7.95
C ASN A 203 -14.77 -9.03 -7.01
N ARG A 204 -15.34 -9.43 -5.85
CA ARG A 204 -15.91 -8.51 -4.86
C ARG A 204 -14.87 -7.53 -4.30
N ARG A 205 -13.63 -7.99 -4.09
CA ARG A 205 -12.53 -7.14 -3.62
C ARG A 205 -12.07 -6.16 -4.68
N PHE A 206 -11.87 -6.60 -5.92
CA PHE A 206 -11.49 -5.69 -7.00
C PHE A 206 -12.61 -4.67 -7.32
N GLU A 207 -13.89 -5.06 -7.22
CA GLU A 207 -15.00 -4.12 -7.38
C GLU A 207 -14.97 -3.03 -6.29
N ARG A 208 -14.75 -3.41 -5.03
CA ARG A 208 -14.60 -2.46 -3.92
C ARG A 208 -13.38 -1.56 -4.12
N LEU A 209 -12.23 -2.12 -4.48
CA LEU A 209 -11.01 -1.35 -4.74
C LEU A 209 -11.22 -0.35 -5.88
N GLY A 210 -11.74 -0.81 -7.02
CA GLY A 210 -11.94 0.00 -8.22
C GLY A 210 -13.04 1.05 -8.05
N LYS A 211 -14.28 0.63 -7.73
CA LYS A 211 -15.43 1.54 -7.66
C LYS A 211 -15.47 2.35 -6.36
N ASP A 212 -15.30 1.70 -5.21
CA ASP A 212 -15.58 2.36 -3.91
C ASP A 212 -14.41 3.17 -3.37
N TRP A 213 -13.17 2.78 -3.71
CA TRP A 213 -11.96 3.45 -3.24
C TRP A 213 -11.31 4.30 -4.35
N LEU A 214 -10.75 3.69 -5.41
CA LEU A 214 -10.06 4.41 -6.49
C LEU A 214 -10.97 5.44 -7.20
N GLN A 215 -12.08 4.99 -7.78
CA GLN A 215 -12.93 5.86 -8.59
C GLN A 215 -13.67 6.89 -7.74
N ARG A 216 -14.38 6.46 -6.69
CA ARG A 216 -15.23 7.37 -5.90
C ARG A 216 -14.46 8.36 -5.01
N ARG A 217 -13.25 8.01 -4.52
CA ARG A 217 -12.49 8.88 -3.61
C ARG A 217 -11.34 9.63 -4.28
N HIS A 218 -10.76 9.06 -5.33
CA HIS A 218 -9.55 9.59 -5.97
C HIS A 218 -9.74 9.90 -7.47
N GLY A 219 -10.89 9.57 -8.07
CA GLY A 219 -11.16 9.83 -9.48
C GLY A 219 -10.41 8.91 -10.45
N ILE A 220 -9.84 7.80 -9.96
CA ILE A 220 -8.99 6.90 -10.74
C ILE A 220 -9.79 5.70 -11.25
N GLU A 221 -9.68 5.40 -12.55
CA GLU A 221 -10.23 4.20 -13.15
C GLU A 221 -9.37 2.98 -12.83
N LEU A 222 -9.99 1.87 -12.41
CA LEU A 222 -9.37 0.54 -12.39
C LEU A 222 -9.93 -0.30 -13.54
N GLU A 223 -9.10 -0.59 -14.53
CA GLU A 223 -9.40 -1.52 -15.61
C GLU A 223 -8.86 -2.91 -15.26
N LEU A 224 -9.74 -3.92 -15.22
CA LEU A 224 -9.37 -5.31 -14.97
C LEU A 224 -9.36 -6.08 -16.29
N ILE A 225 -8.22 -6.70 -16.61
CA ILE A 225 -8.06 -7.59 -17.76
C ILE A 225 -7.80 -8.99 -17.24
N TRP A 226 -8.70 -9.92 -17.55
CA TRP A 226 -8.57 -11.33 -17.20
C TRP A 226 -7.76 -12.09 -18.26
N ALA A 227 -6.65 -12.69 -17.85
CA ALA A 227 -5.80 -13.54 -18.69
C ALA A 227 -5.97 -15.03 -18.38
N ASP A 228 -5.66 -15.89 -19.35
CA ASP A 228 -5.48 -17.33 -19.13
C ASP A 228 -4.13 -17.58 -18.43
N ASP A 229 -4.18 -18.30 -17.32
CA ASP A 229 -3.04 -18.85 -16.56
C ASP A 229 -1.92 -19.43 -17.42
N LYS A 230 -2.27 -20.08 -18.53
CA LYS A 230 -1.33 -20.75 -19.45
C LYS A 230 -0.59 -19.79 -20.37
N LEU A 231 -1.03 -18.53 -20.43
CA LEU A 231 -0.50 -17.51 -21.33
C LEU A 231 0.18 -16.35 -20.59
N LEU A 232 0.00 -16.25 -19.26
CA LEU A 232 0.54 -15.16 -18.45
C LEU A 232 1.56 -15.64 -17.42
N HIS A 233 2.84 -15.41 -17.71
CA HIS A 233 3.96 -15.77 -16.82
C HIS A 233 4.86 -14.58 -16.45
N HIS A 234 4.84 -13.52 -17.26
CA HIS A 234 5.61 -12.31 -17.00
C HIS A 234 5.01 -11.50 -15.86
N ARG A 235 5.88 -10.95 -15.00
CA ARG A 235 5.50 -10.09 -13.88
C ARG A 235 6.20 -8.76 -14.01
N HIS A 236 5.43 -7.73 -14.34
CA HIS A 236 5.97 -6.39 -14.56
C HIS A 236 4.94 -5.28 -14.33
N ILE A 237 5.46 -4.07 -14.15
CA ILE A 237 4.67 -2.84 -14.04
C ILE A 237 5.24 -1.83 -15.04
N ASP A 238 4.40 -1.35 -15.95
CA ASP A 238 4.72 -0.25 -16.86
C ASP A 238 4.10 1.05 -16.34
N PHE A 239 4.90 2.11 -16.32
CA PHE A 239 4.50 3.46 -16.00
C PHE A 239 4.54 4.29 -17.29
N CYS A 240 3.51 5.10 -17.56
CA CYS A 240 3.44 5.88 -18.82
C CYS A 240 4.53 6.96 -18.97
N ASN A 241 5.39 7.12 -17.96
CA ASN A 241 6.53 8.04 -17.93
C ASN A 241 7.84 7.40 -18.42
N GLY A 242 7.78 6.18 -18.99
CA GLY A 242 8.92 5.45 -19.55
C GLY A 242 9.55 4.42 -18.60
N TRP A 243 9.15 4.38 -17.32
CA TRP A 243 9.68 3.37 -16.41
C TRP A 243 8.95 2.02 -16.54
N LYS A 244 9.72 0.93 -16.60
CA LYS A 244 9.25 -0.46 -16.51
C LYS A 244 9.94 -1.14 -15.34
N VAL A 245 9.19 -1.88 -14.52
CA VAL A 245 9.74 -2.64 -13.40
C VAL A 245 9.38 -4.11 -13.56
N LEU A 246 10.38 -4.98 -13.62
CA LEU A 246 10.23 -6.44 -13.62
C LEU A 246 10.44 -6.95 -12.20
N ILE A 247 9.61 -7.89 -11.73
CA ILE A 247 9.72 -8.44 -10.37
C ILE A 247 9.52 -9.95 -10.43
N ASP A 248 10.52 -10.73 -10.03
CA ASP A 248 10.48 -12.21 -10.13
C ASP A 248 9.32 -12.83 -9.33
N ARG A 249 8.88 -12.17 -8.26
CA ARG A 249 7.70 -12.56 -7.48
C ARG A 249 6.41 -11.84 -7.86
N GLY A 250 6.46 -10.72 -8.57
CA GLY A 250 5.33 -9.81 -8.74
C GLY A 250 5.11 -8.97 -7.48
N LEU A 251 3.86 -8.61 -7.16
CA LEU A 251 3.55 -7.86 -5.94
C LEU A 251 3.54 -8.72 -4.66
N ASP A 252 3.62 -10.05 -4.77
CA ASP A 252 3.69 -10.96 -3.62
C ASP A 252 5.11 -11.09 -3.02
N ILE A 253 5.70 -9.97 -2.62
CA ILE A 253 7.06 -9.90 -2.06
C ILE A 253 7.11 -10.12 -0.54
N TYR A 254 6.02 -9.85 0.19
CA TYR A 254 6.02 -9.93 1.66
C TYR A 254 5.75 -11.36 2.17
N LYS A 255 6.30 -11.69 3.34
CA LYS A 255 5.88 -12.84 4.14
C LYS A 255 4.65 -12.48 4.99
N PRO A 256 3.82 -13.46 5.38
CA PRO A 256 2.75 -13.22 6.34
C PRO A 256 3.29 -12.66 7.65
N THR A 257 2.71 -11.56 8.14
CA THR A 257 3.00 -10.99 9.46
C THR A 257 1.71 -10.82 10.25
N THR A 258 1.75 -11.15 11.54
CA THR A 258 0.69 -10.89 12.51
C THR A 258 0.86 -9.53 13.20
N LEU A 259 2.01 -8.89 13.01
CA LEU A 259 2.37 -7.63 13.67
C LEU A 259 1.76 -6.45 12.91
N LYS A 260 1.16 -5.51 13.65
CA LYS A 260 0.68 -4.23 13.12
C LYS A 260 1.83 -3.22 13.03
N VAL A 261 2.80 -3.52 12.17
CA VAL A 261 3.96 -2.65 11.88
C VAL A 261 3.79 -1.96 10.51
N PRO A 262 4.56 -0.89 10.22
CA PRO A 262 4.59 -0.29 8.89
C PRO A 262 5.10 -1.25 7.80
N ASN A 263 4.79 -0.95 6.53
CA ASN A 263 5.13 -1.82 5.39
C ASN A 263 6.64 -2.10 5.28
N ASP A 264 7.48 -1.11 5.55
CA ASP A 264 8.94 -1.24 5.51
C ASP A 264 9.50 -2.23 6.56
N LYS A 265 8.71 -2.60 7.58
CA LYS A 265 9.08 -3.61 8.59
C LYS A 265 8.55 -5.00 8.26
N PHE A 266 7.90 -5.21 7.12
CA PHE A 266 7.42 -6.53 6.72
C PHE A 266 8.61 -7.39 6.24
N PRO A 267 8.83 -8.58 6.81
CA PRO A 267 9.87 -9.49 6.32
C PRO A 267 9.53 -9.93 4.90
N CYS A 268 10.50 -9.85 4.01
CA CYS A 268 10.34 -10.13 2.59
C CYS A 268 10.71 -11.58 2.25
N ARG A 269 10.16 -12.03 1.13
CA ARG A 269 10.57 -13.25 0.42
C ARG A 269 11.66 -12.87 -0.57
N GLN A 270 12.62 -13.77 -0.79
CA GLN A 270 13.68 -13.56 -1.75
C GLN A 270 13.12 -13.29 -3.15
N THR A 271 13.55 -12.19 -3.77
CA THR A 271 13.18 -11.81 -5.13
C THR A 271 14.21 -10.88 -5.74
N LYS A 272 14.28 -10.85 -7.08
CA LYS A 272 14.92 -9.78 -7.83
C LYS A 272 13.89 -8.76 -8.28
N VAL A 273 14.34 -7.51 -8.43
CA VAL A 273 13.63 -6.42 -9.09
C VAL A 273 14.56 -5.77 -10.10
N ASP A 274 14.12 -5.61 -11.34
CA ASP A 274 14.81 -4.82 -12.37
C ASP A 274 13.99 -3.58 -12.68
N ILE A 275 14.54 -2.40 -12.40
CA ILE A 275 13.93 -1.10 -12.70
C ILE A 275 14.60 -0.58 -13.96
N ILE A 276 13.87 -0.43 -15.06
CA ILE A 276 14.36 -0.10 -16.40
C ILE A 276 13.70 1.19 -16.89
N TYR A 277 14.46 2.05 -17.56
CA TYR A 277 13.95 3.24 -18.22
C TYR A 277 13.98 3.09 -19.74
N HIS A 278 12.82 3.30 -20.36
CA HIS A 278 12.61 3.33 -21.81
C HIS A 278 12.01 4.70 -22.16
N PRO A 279 12.82 5.65 -22.69
CA PRO A 279 12.34 6.97 -23.11
C PRO A 279 11.42 6.92 -24.33
#